data_AF-A0A978TZB7-F1
#
_entry.id   AF-A0A978TZB7-F1
#
_cell.length_a   1.000
_cell.length_b   1.000
_cell.length_c   1.000
_cell.angle_alpha   90.00
_cell.angle_beta   90.00
_cell.angle_gamma   90.00
#
_symmetry.space_group_name_H-M   'P 1'
#
loop_
_entity.id
_entity.type
_entity.pdbx_description
1 polymer ?
#
loop_
_entity_poly.entity_id
_entity_poly.type
_entity_poly.pdbx_seq_one_letter_code
_entity_poly.pdbx_strand_id
1 'polypeptide(L)'
;MNKNQDSLLYPCPCCGYLVLFEPPPGTYLTCPICFWEDTKDLCNAALRTAQRSFLECGACDPRWNHQVRRPTIEDQRITDWVPLDVLAERDRPLLIAQITQAFEGVSREDGVTLHEARVIDDWGGEEERAAARGLDTDTHWQEVPPQWIEQLWDAYSLLDSKGWRYYLPAYMVHALRCSGSTSAGDSVIYSCLLPEEPELREHGLSRFSVLTLEQSRAVCQFLRFNAAYGEADEAAARRALEAYWGEFCP
;
A
#
# COMPACT_ATOMS: atom_id res chain seq x y z
N MET A 1 -41.40 19.23 -26.50
CA MET A 1 -39.99 18.85 -26.75
C MET A 1 -39.12 19.84 -25.99
N ASN A 2 -38.73 19.49 -24.77
CA ASN A 2 -37.91 20.36 -23.92
C ASN A 2 -36.45 20.29 -24.38
N LYS A 3 -35.84 21.48 -24.51
CA LYS A 3 -34.42 21.70 -24.77
C LYS A 3 -33.59 21.39 -23.52
N ASN A 4 -32.40 20.82 -23.74
CA ASN A 4 -31.22 20.79 -22.88
C ASN A 4 -31.43 20.40 -21.41
N GLN A 5 -31.41 19.09 -21.16
CA GLN A 5 -30.67 18.57 -20.02
C GLN A 5 -29.26 18.34 -20.55
N ASP A 6 -28.32 19.23 -20.24
CA ASP A 6 -26.90 18.91 -20.41
C ASP A 6 -26.66 17.67 -19.54
N SER A 7 -26.54 16.51 -20.18
CA SER A 7 -26.24 15.25 -19.50
C SER A 7 -24.89 15.41 -18.82
N LEU A 8 -24.89 15.42 -17.49
CA LEU A 8 -23.68 15.55 -16.69
C LEU A 8 -22.75 14.39 -17.02
N LEU A 9 -21.58 14.69 -17.59
CA LEU A 9 -20.55 13.70 -17.89
C LEU A 9 -19.54 13.64 -16.75
N TYR A 10 -19.05 12.44 -16.48
CA TYR A 10 -18.06 12.15 -15.46
C TYR A 10 -16.73 11.70 -16.08
N PRO A 11 -15.59 12.00 -15.43
CA PRO A 11 -14.29 11.68 -15.96
C PRO A 11 -14.03 10.17 -15.93
N CYS A 12 -13.48 9.63 -17.01
CA CYS A 12 -12.92 8.30 -17.00
C CYS A 12 -11.71 8.25 -16.02
N PRO A 13 -11.65 7.31 -15.06
CA PRO A 13 -10.52 7.21 -14.13
C PRO A 13 -9.16 7.03 -14.82
N CYS A 14 -9.15 6.34 -15.97
CA CYS A 14 -7.92 6.03 -16.72
C CYS A 14 -7.37 7.21 -17.52
N CYS A 15 -8.22 8.06 -18.13
CA CYS A 15 -7.74 9.12 -19.02
C CYS A 15 -8.18 10.54 -18.63
N GLY A 16 -9.13 10.70 -17.70
CA GLY A 16 -9.62 11.99 -17.22
C GLY A 16 -10.58 12.74 -18.14
N TYR A 17 -10.92 12.17 -19.30
CA TYR A 17 -11.91 12.75 -20.21
C TYR A 17 -13.33 12.52 -19.70
N LEU A 18 -14.17 13.54 -19.81
CA LEU A 18 -15.59 13.51 -19.45
C LEU A 18 -16.37 12.73 -20.50
N VAL A 19 -16.60 11.43 -20.26
CA VAL A 19 -17.24 10.52 -21.22
C VAL A 19 -18.21 9.52 -20.59
N LEU A 20 -18.23 9.42 -19.26
CA LEU A 20 -19.11 8.51 -18.53
C LEU A 20 -20.42 9.24 -18.20
N PHE A 21 -21.55 8.54 -18.29
CA PHE A 21 -22.87 9.11 -17.97
C PHE A 21 -23.30 8.87 -16.52
N GLU A 22 -22.48 8.13 -15.77
CA GLU A 22 -22.67 7.80 -14.36
C GLU A 22 -21.36 8.07 -13.60
N PRO A 23 -21.42 8.38 -12.30
CA PRO A 23 -20.23 8.63 -11.50
C PRO A 23 -19.44 7.32 -11.28
N PRO A 24 -18.15 7.26 -11.67
CA PRO A 24 -17.28 6.14 -11.32
C PRO A 24 -16.95 6.12 -9.80
N PRO A 25 -16.50 4.99 -9.25
CA PRO A 25 -16.21 3.73 -9.94
C PRO A 25 -17.42 2.80 -10.08
N GLY A 26 -17.31 1.83 -11.00
CA GLY A 26 -18.25 0.73 -11.12
C GLY A 26 -19.50 0.98 -11.96
N THR A 27 -19.37 1.82 -12.98
CA THR A 27 -20.44 2.13 -13.93
C THR A 27 -20.65 1.06 -15.00
N TYR A 28 -19.69 0.14 -15.16
CA TYR A 28 -19.62 -0.85 -16.25
C TYR A 28 -19.61 -0.20 -17.65
N LEU A 29 -19.32 1.10 -17.73
CA LEU A 29 -19.19 1.82 -18.98
C LEU A 29 -17.75 1.70 -19.51
N THR A 30 -17.63 1.57 -20.83
CA THR A 30 -16.33 1.59 -21.51
C THR A 30 -16.04 2.98 -22.05
N CYS A 31 -14.90 3.54 -21.69
CA CYS A 31 -14.44 4.83 -22.21
C CYS A 31 -14.14 4.71 -23.72
N PRO A 32 -14.76 5.49 -24.62
CA PRO A 32 -14.46 5.41 -26.05
C PRO A 32 -13.06 5.95 -26.41
N ILE A 33 -12.46 6.75 -25.52
CA ILE A 33 -11.16 7.38 -25.76
C ILE A 33 -10.00 6.45 -25.44
N CYS A 34 -10.04 5.76 -24.29
CA CYS A 34 -8.95 4.87 -23.88
C CYS A 34 -9.36 3.40 -23.78
N PHE A 35 -10.64 3.07 -23.95
CA PHE A 35 -11.17 1.71 -23.82
C PHE A 35 -11.10 1.11 -22.40
N TRP A 36 -10.91 1.92 -21.36
CA TRP A 36 -11.05 1.49 -19.98
C TRP A 36 -12.50 1.16 -19.64
N GLU A 37 -12.74 -0.03 -19.11
CA GLU A 37 -14.03 -0.43 -18.54
C GLU A 37 -14.04 -0.18 -17.04
N ASP A 38 -15.00 0.61 -16.57
CA ASP A 38 -15.11 1.00 -15.18
C ASP A 38 -15.90 -0.03 -14.36
N THR A 39 -15.27 -1.15 -13.99
CA THR A 39 -15.88 -2.20 -13.16
C THR A 39 -15.53 -2.04 -11.68
N LYS A 40 -16.38 -2.57 -10.79
CA LYS A 40 -16.15 -2.54 -9.33
C LYS A 40 -15.08 -3.51 -8.85
N ASP A 41 -14.79 -4.52 -9.66
CA ASP A 41 -13.88 -5.62 -9.30
C ASP A 41 -12.42 -5.30 -9.65
N LEU A 42 -12.18 -4.22 -10.41
CA LEU A 42 -10.82 -3.80 -10.76
C LEU A 42 -10.18 -3.02 -9.60
N CYS A 43 -8.99 -3.45 -9.22
CA CYS A 43 -8.14 -2.79 -8.24
C CYS A 43 -7.43 -1.56 -8.82
N ASN A 44 -6.93 -0.69 -7.93
CA ASN A 44 -6.12 0.47 -8.30
C ASN A 44 -4.84 0.06 -9.04
N ALA A 45 -4.29 -1.14 -8.81
CA ALA A 45 -3.15 -1.67 -9.57
C ALA A 45 -3.47 -1.85 -11.07
N ALA A 46 -4.67 -2.34 -11.40
CA ALA A 46 -5.12 -2.45 -12.78
C ALA A 46 -5.33 -1.07 -13.42
N LEU A 47 -5.93 -0.14 -12.67
CA LEU A 47 -6.12 1.24 -13.13
C LEU A 47 -4.78 1.94 -13.37
N ARG A 48 -3.80 1.77 -12.48
CA ARG A 48 -2.46 2.33 -12.61
C ARG A 48 -1.75 1.83 -13.87
N THR A 49 -1.83 0.52 -14.12
CA THR A 49 -1.32 -0.09 -15.36
C THR A 49 -1.99 0.52 -16.59
N ALA A 50 -3.31 0.72 -16.54
CA ALA A 50 -4.05 1.31 -17.64
C ALA A 50 -3.72 2.78 -17.88
N GLN A 51 -3.51 3.57 -16.82
CA GLN A 51 -3.08 4.96 -16.92
C GLN A 51 -1.70 5.08 -17.58
N ARG A 52 -0.73 4.21 -17.20
CA ARG A 52 0.59 4.12 -17.85
C ARG A 52 0.44 3.83 -19.34
N SER A 53 -0.31 2.80 -19.70
CA SER A 53 -0.58 2.45 -21.09
C SER A 53 -1.23 3.60 -21.86
N PHE A 54 -2.20 4.30 -21.25
CA PHE A 54 -2.88 5.42 -21.90
C PHE A 54 -1.91 6.56 -22.21
N LEU A 55 -1.01 6.88 -21.28
CA LEU A 55 0.02 7.90 -21.50
C LEU A 55 1.00 7.51 -22.61
N GLU A 56 1.30 6.21 -22.76
CA GLU A 56 2.24 5.70 -23.76
C GLU A 56 1.64 5.58 -25.17
N CYS A 57 0.42 5.03 -25.27
CA CYS A 57 -0.17 4.65 -26.56
C CYS A 57 -1.58 5.17 -26.82
N GLY A 58 -2.20 5.86 -25.87
CA GLY A 58 -3.57 6.39 -26.00
C GLY A 58 -4.68 5.37 -25.71
N ALA A 59 -4.34 4.15 -25.30
CA ALA A 59 -5.28 3.12 -24.87
C ALA A 59 -4.94 2.60 -23.47
N CYS A 60 -5.94 2.11 -22.74
CA CYS A 60 -5.80 1.50 -21.41
C CYS A 60 -4.99 0.19 -21.44
N ASP A 61 -4.84 -0.42 -22.61
CA ASP A 61 -3.99 -1.57 -22.88
C ASP A 61 -3.61 -1.53 -24.36
N PRO A 62 -2.35 -1.78 -24.73
CA PRO A 62 -1.92 -1.73 -26.14
C PRO A 62 -2.71 -2.67 -27.06
N ARG A 63 -3.29 -3.76 -26.52
CA ARG A 63 -4.13 -4.70 -27.28
C ARG A 63 -5.41 -4.05 -27.80
N TRP A 64 -5.90 -3.00 -27.14
CA TRP A 64 -7.15 -2.30 -27.49
C TRP A 64 -6.95 -1.06 -28.37
N ASN A 65 -5.74 -0.82 -28.88
CA ASN A 65 -5.44 0.32 -29.76
C ASN A 65 -6.34 0.44 -31.00
N HIS A 66 -6.96 -0.66 -31.44
CA HIS A 66 -7.88 -0.67 -32.58
C HIS A 66 -9.35 -0.33 -32.20
N GLN A 67 -9.67 -0.28 -30.91
CA GLN A 67 -11.00 0.01 -30.37
C GLN A 67 -11.14 1.44 -29.85
N VAL A 68 -10.03 2.17 -29.70
CA VAL A 68 -10.03 3.56 -29.20
C VAL A 68 -10.35 4.56 -30.30
N ARG A 69 -10.94 5.71 -29.93
CA ARG A 69 -10.96 6.93 -30.75
C ARG A 69 -10.02 7.98 -30.17
N ARG A 70 -9.38 8.77 -31.04
CA ARG A 70 -8.62 9.93 -30.59
C ARG A 70 -9.57 11.01 -30.02
N PRO A 71 -9.17 11.72 -28.94
CA PRO A 71 -9.91 12.88 -28.48
C PRO A 71 -10.02 13.96 -29.56
N THR A 72 -11.16 14.64 -29.64
CA THR A 72 -11.42 15.80 -30.50
C THR A 72 -11.33 17.10 -29.68
N ILE A 73 -11.51 18.24 -30.34
CA ILE A 73 -11.59 19.55 -29.66
C ILE A 73 -12.84 19.72 -28.79
N GLU A 74 -13.87 18.89 -29.00
CA GLU A 74 -15.11 18.91 -28.24
C GLU A 74 -15.00 18.10 -26.95
N ASP A 75 -14.04 17.18 -26.87
CA ASP A 75 -13.80 16.38 -25.68
C ASP A 75 -13.19 17.21 -24.57
N GLN A 76 -13.88 17.26 -23.44
CA GLN A 76 -13.41 17.93 -22.24
C GLN A 76 -12.65 16.95 -21.35
N ARG A 77 -11.50 17.38 -20.84
CA ARG A 77 -10.70 16.65 -19.85
C ARG A 77 -10.64 17.48 -18.58
N ILE A 78 -10.81 16.83 -17.43
CA ILE A 78 -10.67 17.54 -16.15
C ILE A 78 -9.22 18.05 -16.00
N THR A 79 -9.07 19.28 -15.51
CA THR A 79 -7.77 19.97 -15.46
C THR A 79 -6.85 19.46 -14.35
N ASP A 80 -7.43 18.79 -13.37
CA ASP A 80 -6.77 18.22 -12.19
C ASP A 80 -6.60 16.70 -12.29
N TRP A 81 -6.82 16.09 -13.48
CA TRP A 81 -6.53 14.68 -13.67
C TRP A 81 -5.03 14.45 -13.54
N VAL A 82 -4.66 13.52 -12.65
CA VAL A 82 -3.28 13.13 -12.40
C VAL A 82 -3.23 11.60 -12.31
N PRO A 83 -2.24 10.94 -12.96
CA PRO A 83 -2.05 9.50 -12.81
C PRO A 83 -1.76 9.11 -11.36
N LEU A 84 -2.17 7.90 -10.96
CA LEU A 84 -1.89 7.35 -9.63
C LEU A 84 -0.39 7.30 -9.33
N ASP A 85 0.47 7.06 -10.33
CA ASP A 85 1.93 7.14 -10.18
C ASP A 85 2.40 8.50 -9.66
N VAL A 86 1.89 9.58 -10.26
CA VAL A 86 2.31 10.94 -9.90
C VAL A 86 1.77 11.33 -8.52
N LEU A 87 0.56 10.90 -8.17
CA LEU A 87 0.02 11.07 -6.81
C LEU A 87 0.84 10.30 -5.78
N ALA A 88 1.20 9.05 -6.07
CA ALA A 88 2.03 8.23 -5.22
C ALA A 88 3.43 8.84 -5.02
N GLU A 89 4.06 9.34 -6.09
CA GLU A 89 5.37 10.02 -6.02
C GLU A 89 5.32 11.30 -5.18
N ARG A 90 4.22 12.06 -5.25
CA ARG A 90 4.01 13.25 -4.43
C ARG A 90 3.82 12.92 -2.95
N ASP A 91 3.00 11.92 -2.64
CA ASP A 91 2.58 11.63 -1.26
C ASP A 91 3.63 10.78 -0.50
N ARG A 92 4.39 9.94 -1.22
CA ARG A 92 5.42 9.05 -0.66
C ARG A 92 6.46 9.73 0.24
N PRO A 93 7.16 10.81 -0.17
CA PRO A 93 8.16 11.44 0.69
C PRO A 93 7.56 12.04 1.96
N LEU A 94 6.33 12.54 1.90
CA LEU A 94 5.61 13.08 3.06
C LEU A 94 5.30 11.96 4.06
N LEU A 95 4.83 10.82 3.56
CA LEU A 95 4.56 9.64 4.38
C LEU A 95 5.83 9.06 5.00
N ILE A 96 6.93 8.96 4.25
CA ILE A 96 8.23 8.52 4.80
C ILE A 96 8.67 9.44 5.93
N ALA A 97 8.54 10.76 5.77
CA ALA A 97 8.87 11.72 6.82
C ALA A 97 7.97 11.56 8.06
N GLN A 98 6.67 11.35 7.87
CA GLN A 98 5.71 11.09 8.95
C GLN A 98 6.05 9.82 9.72
N ILE A 99 6.34 8.72 9.03
CA ILE A 99 6.76 7.45 9.65
C ILE A 99 8.06 7.66 10.43
N THR A 100 9.04 8.33 9.82
CA THR A 100 10.32 8.58 10.46
C THR A 100 10.14 9.36 11.77
N GLN A 101 9.32 10.40 11.75
CA GLN A 101 9.02 11.20 12.94
C GLN A 101 8.27 10.41 14.02
N ALA A 102 7.27 9.63 13.64
CA ALA A 102 6.43 8.87 14.59
C ALA A 102 7.21 7.77 15.31
N PHE A 103 8.26 7.23 14.68
CA PHE A 103 9.10 6.17 15.22
C PHE A 103 10.50 6.65 15.63
N GLU A 104 10.71 7.96 15.72
CA GLU A 104 12.00 8.53 16.14
C GLU A 104 12.37 8.05 17.57
N GLY A 105 13.59 7.53 17.73
CA GLY A 105 14.10 7.06 19.02
C GLY A 105 13.49 5.74 19.54
N VAL A 106 12.70 5.02 18.74
CA VAL A 106 12.20 3.68 19.13
C VAL A 106 13.39 2.73 19.29
N SER A 107 13.52 2.16 20.49
CA SER A 107 14.50 1.12 20.81
C SER A 107 13.88 -0.26 20.71
N ARG A 108 14.70 -1.24 20.30
CA ARG A 108 14.33 -2.67 20.28
C ARG A 108 14.20 -3.28 21.66
N GLU A 109 14.86 -2.69 22.67
CA GLU A 109 14.95 -3.24 24.03
C GLU A 109 15.47 -4.69 24.00
N ASP A 110 14.79 -5.60 24.69
CA ASP A 110 14.98 -7.04 24.67
C ASP A 110 14.14 -7.77 23.61
N GLY A 111 13.46 -7.03 22.72
CA GLY A 111 12.62 -7.60 21.66
C GLY A 111 13.39 -8.51 20.70
N VAL A 112 12.68 -9.46 20.09
CA VAL A 112 13.22 -10.45 19.14
C VAL A 112 13.81 -9.75 17.92
N THR A 113 15.03 -10.13 17.53
CA THR A 113 15.71 -9.61 16.33
C THR A 113 15.29 -10.34 15.05
N LEU A 114 15.63 -9.81 13.86
CA LEU A 114 15.30 -10.47 12.60
C LEU A 114 15.99 -11.83 12.45
N HIS A 115 17.27 -11.93 12.83
CA HIS A 115 17.97 -13.22 12.77
C HIS A 115 17.48 -14.18 13.86
N GLU A 116 17.12 -13.70 15.06
CA GLU A 116 16.42 -14.56 16.03
C GLU A 116 15.09 -15.08 15.49
N ALA A 117 14.30 -14.22 14.82
CA ALA A 117 13.02 -14.61 14.22
C ALA A 117 13.20 -15.71 13.17
N ARG A 118 14.26 -15.65 12.37
CA ARG A 118 14.64 -16.74 11.45
C ARG A 118 14.96 -18.03 12.20
N VAL A 119 15.76 -17.97 13.27
CA VAL A 119 16.07 -19.16 14.06
C VAL A 119 14.82 -19.76 14.69
N ILE A 120 13.88 -18.93 15.14
CA ILE A 120 12.58 -19.40 15.66
C ILE A 120 11.79 -20.13 14.57
N ASP A 121 11.73 -19.56 13.36
CA ASP A 121 11.06 -20.18 12.21
C ASP A 121 11.68 -21.54 11.82
N ASP A 122 13.00 -21.65 11.93
CA ASP A 122 13.77 -22.88 11.68
C ASP A 122 13.77 -23.85 12.89
N TRP A 123 12.98 -23.60 13.94
CA TRP A 123 12.87 -24.41 15.16
C TRP A 123 14.18 -24.53 15.97
N GLY A 124 15.07 -23.54 15.85
CA GLY A 124 16.34 -23.50 16.55
C GLY A 124 16.24 -23.20 18.06
N GLY A 125 17.29 -23.59 18.79
CA GLY A 125 17.35 -23.52 20.25
C GLY A 125 17.80 -22.16 20.81
N GLU A 126 17.82 -22.03 22.13
CA GLU A 126 18.20 -20.78 22.81
C GLU A 126 19.65 -20.34 22.52
N GLU A 127 20.60 -21.28 22.40
CA GLU A 127 21.99 -20.97 22.07
C GLU A 127 22.14 -20.40 20.65
N GLU A 128 21.42 -20.99 19.68
CA GLU A 128 21.40 -20.51 18.29
C GLU A 128 20.75 -19.13 18.20
N ARG A 129 19.66 -18.90 18.95
CA ARG A 129 19.01 -17.58 19.05
C ARG A 129 19.94 -16.53 19.65
N ALA A 130 20.67 -16.88 20.71
CA ALA A 130 21.64 -15.97 21.32
C ALA A 130 22.78 -15.60 20.37
N ALA A 131 23.26 -16.58 19.58
CA ALA A 131 24.27 -16.33 18.54
C ALA A 131 23.71 -15.44 17.40
N ALA A 132 22.49 -15.73 16.93
CA ALA A 132 21.82 -14.97 15.88
C ALA A 132 21.55 -13.52 16.29
N ARG A 133 21.11 -13.28 17.54
CA ARG A 133 20.94 -11.92 18.09
C ARG A 133 22.21 -11.07 17.99
N GLY A 134 23.38 -11.69 18.09
CA GLY A 134 24.67 -11.02 17.96
C GLY A 134 24.96 -10.47 16.55
N LEU A 135 24.20 -10.90 15.53
CA LEU A 135 24.31 -10.40 14.16
C LEU A 135 23.59 -9.06 13.97
N ASP A 136 22.48 -8.85 14.68
CA ASP A 136 21.67 -7.63 14.61
C ASP A 136 22.26 -6.50 15.48
N THR A 137 23.34 -5.89 14.99
CA THR A 137 24.09 -4.85 15.71
C THR A 137 23.49 -3.45 15.62
N ASP A 138 22.40 -3.29 14.88
CA ASP A 138 21.67 -2.04 14.73
C ASP A 138 21.11 -1.56 16.08
N THR A 139 21.24 -0.26 16.31
CA THR A 139 20.76 0.42 17.53
C THR A 139 19.59 1.35 17.27
N HIS A 140 19.43 1.75 16.00
CA HIS A 140 18.30 2.52 15.49
C HIS A 140 17.69 1.77 14.31
N TRP A 141 16.37 1.75 14.20
CA TRP A 141 15.69 1.01 13.14
C TRP A 141 16.07 1.50 11.72
N GLN A 142 16.53 2.74 11.59
CA GLN A 142 17.04 3.31 10.33
C GLN A 142 18.34 2.64 9.84
N GLU A 143 19.07 1.97 10.73
CA GLU A 143 20.34 1.28 10.45
C GLU A 143 20.11 -0.14 9.92
N VAL A 144 18.88 -0.67 10.03
CA VAL A 144 18.53 -2.01 9.57
C VAL A 144 18.82 -2.12 8.07
N PRO A 145 19.72 -3.03 7.64
CA PRO A 145 20.08 -3.17 6.24
C PRO A 145 18.88 -3.55 5.37
N PRO A 146 18.61 -2.85 4.25
CA PRO A 146 17.55 -3.24 3.31
C PRO A 146 17.69 -4.67 2.80
N GLN A 147 18.93 -5.18 2.70
CA GLN A 147 19.19 -6.55 2.31
C GLN A 147 18.64 -7.57 3.31
N TRP A 148 18.66 -7.25 4.61
CA TRP A 148 18.10 -8.12 5.64
C TRP A 148 16.57 -8.11 5.59
N ILE A 149 15.98 -6.94 5.37
CA ILE A 149 14.53 -6.81 5.16
C ILE A 149 14.06 -7.72 4.01
N GLU A 150 14.79 -7.74 2.90
CA GLU A 150 14.49 -8.59 1.73
C GLU A 150 14.84 -10.08 1.90
N GLN A 151 15.75 -10.44 2.82
CA GLN A 151 16.16 -11.83 3.05
C GLN A 151 15.38 -12.51 4.18
N LEU A 152 14.83 -11.72 5.09
CA LEU A 152 14.20 -12.19 6.34
C LEU A 152 12.72 -11.75 6.42
N TRP A 153 12.10 -11.42 5.29
CA TRP A 153 10.72 -10.94 5.24
C TRP A 153 9.68 -11.96 5.71
N ASP A 154 9.96 -13.24 5.52
CA ASP A 154 9.14 -14.39 5.91
C ASP A 154 9.18 -14.63 7.44
N ALA A 155 10.37 -14.45 8.03
CA ALA A 155 10.56 -14.52 9.48
C ALA A 155 9.92 -13.33 10.23
N TYR A 156 9.56 -12.24 9.54
CA TYR A 156 9.00 -11.03 10.15
C TYR A 156 7.75 -11.29 11.02
N SER A 157 6.95 -12.30 10.66
CA SER A 157 5.74 -12.65 11.42
C SER A 157 6.01 -13.28 12.79
N LEU A 158 7.25 -13.73 13.04
CA LEU A 158 7.70 -14.37 14.28
C LEU A 158 8.28 -13.36 15.29
N LEU A 159 8.33 -12.07 14.94
CA LEU A 159 8.73 -11.01 15.87
C LEU A 159 7.72 -10.90 17.03
N ASP A 160 8.24 -10.71 18.24
CA ASP A 160 7.42 -10.32 19.39
C ASP A 160 6.97 -8.86 19.27
N SER A 161 6.12 -8.38 20.16
CA SER A 161 5.56 -7.03 20.05
C SER A 161 6.61 -5.92 20.07
N LYS A 162 7.73 -6.12 20.80
CA LYS A 162 8.82 -5.14 20.89
C LYS A 162 9.66 -5.13 19.61
N GLY A 163 10.07 -6.30 19.13
CA GLY A 163 10.78 -6.47 17.87
C GLY A 163 9.94 -5.96 16.69
N TRP A 164 8.66 -6.32 16.65
CA TRP A 164 7.73 -5.84 15.62
C TRP A 164 7.64 -4.31 15.62
N ARG A 165 7.43 -3.66 16.77
CA ARG A 165 7.41 -2.19 16.86
C ARG A 165 8.70 -1.55 16.33
N TYR A 166 9.84 -2.18 16.59
CA TYR A 166 11.14 -1.67 16.18
C TYR A 166 11.38 -1.82 14.67
N TYR A 167 11.07 -2.97 14.06
CA TYR A 167 11.30 -3.20 12.63
C TYR A 167 10.18 -2.67 11.72
N LEU A 168 8.98 -2.45 12.25
CA LEU A 168 7.82 -1.91 11.52
C LEU A 168 8.13 -0.66 10.68
N PRO A 169 8.73 0.43 11.23
CA PRO A 169 9.06 1.61 10.43
C PRO A 169 10.11 1.31 9.35
N ALA A 170 11.07 0.42 9.61
CA ALA A 170 12.08 0.03 8.63
C ALA A 170 11.43 -0.66 7.42
N TYR A 171 10.53 -1.62 7.66
CA TYR A 171 9.78 -2.33 6.61
C TYR A 171 8.82 -1.39 5.85
N MET A 172 8.08 -0.51 6.55
CA MET A 172 7.19 0.46 5.88
C MET A 172 7.98 1.42 4.98
N VAL A 173 9.11 1.96 5.47
CA VAL A 173 9.96 2.86 4.67
C VAL A 173 10.63 2.13 3.51
N HIS A 174 11.06 0.89 3.71
CA HIS A 174 11.61 0.05 2.64
C HIS A 174 10.57 -0.17 1.53
N ALA A 175 9.37 -0.60 1.90
CA ALA A 175 8.25 -0.80 0.96
C ALA A 175 7.95 0.47 0.14
N LEU A 176 7.96 1.63 0.77
CA LEU A 176 7.71 2.92 0.09
C LEU A 176 8.86 3.35 -0.83
N ARG A 177 10.10 2.89 -0.60
CA ARG A 177 11.27 3.23 -1.42
C ARG A 177 11.42 2.30 -2.62
N CYS A 178 10.95 1.06 -2.53
CA CYS A 178 11.02 0.11 -3.62
C CYS A 178 10.17 0.55 -4.82
N SER A 179 10.64 0.20 -6.02
CA SER A 179 9.85 0.37 -7.25
C SER A 179 8.94 -0.84 -7.41
N GLY A 180 7.65 -0.67 -7.14
CA GLY A 180 6.66 -1.75 -7.18
C GLY A 180 6.54 -2.52 -5.86
N SER A 181 5.71 -3.56 -5.85
CA SER A 181 5.52 -4.45 -4.70
C SER A 181 6.72 -5.39 -4.51
N THR A 182 6.97 -5.76 -3.26
CA THR A 182 8.03 -6.69 -2.82
C THR A 182 7.46 -7.57 -1.71
N SER A 183 7.95 -8.80 -1.56
CA SER A 183 7.47 -9.70 -0.50
C SER A 183 7.67 -9.11 0.91
N ALA A 184 8.73 -8.31 1.11
CA ALA A 184 8.92 -7.55 2.34
C ALA A 184 7.89 -6.43 2.55
N GLY A 185 7.50 -5.73 1.48
CA GLY A 185 6.42 -4.74 1.55
C GLY A 185 5.06 -5.37 1.81
N ASP A 186 4.80 -6.52 1.21
CA ASP A 186 3.57 -7.27 1.42
C ASP A 186 3.50 -7.80 2.87
N SER A 187 4.61 -8.34 3.40
CA SER A 187 4.65 -8.90 4.76
C SER A 187 4.31 -7.89 5.86
N VAL A 188 4.69 -6.61 5.70
CA VAL A 188 4.29 -5.57 6.64
C VAL A 188 2.78 -5.29 6.59
N ILE A 189 2.17 -5.29 5.40
CA ILE A 189 0.70 -5.14 5.24
C ILE A 189 -0.01 -6.32 5.90
N TYR A 190 0.45 -7.55 5.66
CA TYR A 190 -0.13 -8.75 6.28
C TYR A 190 0.04 -8.74 7.80
N SER A 191 1.14 -8.22 8.33
CA SER A 191 1.35 -8.07 9.77
C SER A 191 0.36 -7.10 10.44
N CYS A 192 -0.28 -6.22 9.65
CA CYS A 192 -1.31 -5.30 10.12
C CYS A 192 -2.72 -5.88 10.05
N LEU A 193 -2.91 -7.09 9.50
CA LEU A 193 -4.23 -7.74 9.50
C LEU A 193 -4.62 -8.20 10.91
N LEU A 194 -5.92 -8.17 11.16
CA LEU A 194 -6.51 -8.65 12.40
C LEU A 194 -7.41 -9.85 12.09
N PRO A 195 -6.99 -11.10 12.40
CA PRO A 195 -7.76 -12.30 12.11
C PRO A 195 -9.13 -12.31 12.81
N GLU A 196 -10.05 -13.12 12.27
CA GLU A 196 -11.37 -13.36 12.88
C GLU A 196 -11.29 -14.36 14.04
N GLU A 197 -10.35 -15.31 13.97
CA GLU A 197 -10.10 -16.30 15.02
C GLU A 197 -9.77 -15.62 16.37
N PRO A 198 -10.54 -15.86 17.45
CA PRO A 198 -10.46 -15.07 18.68
C PRO A 198 -9.07 -14.99 19.32
N GLU A 199 -8.36 -16.12 19.42
CA GLU A 199 -7.03 -16.17 20.03
C GLU A 199 -5.99 -15.39 19.20
N LEU A 200 -6.03 -15.54 17.87
CA LEU A 200 -5.16 -14.80 16.96
C LEU A 200 -5.50 -13.31 16.94
N ARG A 201 -6.78 -12.98 17.09
CA ARG A 201 -7.26 -11.61 17.20
C ARG A 201 -6.74 -10.94 18.47
N GLU A 202 -6.86 -11.61 19.62
CA GLU A 202 -6.33 -11.09 20.89
C GLU A 202 -4.82 -10.89 20.83
N HIS A 203 -4.10 -11.85 20.25
CA HIS A 203 -2.66 -11.72 20.02
C HIS A 203 -2.32 -10.52 19.11
N GLY A 204 -3.06 -10.33 18.01
CA GLY A 204 -2.89 -9.18 17.11
C GLY A 204 -3.14 -7.84 17.81
N LEU A 205 -4.21 -7.74 18.60
CA LEU A 205 -4.51 -6.53 19.39
C LEU A 205 -3.44 -6.24 20.44
N SER A 206 -2.95 -7.28 21.13
CA SER A 206 -1.83 -7.16 22.08
C SER A 206 -0.58 -6.63 21.39
N ARG A 207 -0.25 -7.14 20.19
CA ARG A 207 0.86 -6.63 19.38
C ARG A 207 0.65 -5.18 18.96
N PHE A 208 -0.54 -4.78 18.53
CA PHE A 208 -0.82 -3.40 18.10
C PHE A 208 -0.80 -2.41 19.27
N SER A 209 -1.16 -2.85 20.48
CA SER A 209 -1.26 -1.99 21.67
C SER A 209 0.06 -1.37 22.15
N VAL A 210 1.21 -1.87 21.67
CA VAL A 210 2.53 -1.31 22.00
C VAL A 210 2.84 0.00 21.26
N LEU A 211 2.04 0.35 20.25
CA LEU A 211 2.20 1.57 19.47
C LEU A 211 1.60 2.77 20.20
N THR A 212 2.26 3.92 20.07
CA THR A 212 1.67 5.21 20.45
C THR A 212 0.60 5.63 19.44
N LEU A 213 -0.23 6.62 19.80
CA LEU A 213 -1.23 7.18 18.88
C LEU A 213 -0.60 7.69 17.57
N GLU A 214 0.56 8.35 17.63
CA GLU A 214 1.25 8.86 16.45
C GLU A 214 1.83 7.73 15.58
N GLN A 215 2.30 6.64 16.20
CA GLN A 215 2.73 5.44 15.48
C GLN A 215 1.56 4.75 14.79
N SER A 216 0.43 4.59 15.47
CA SER A 216 -0.79 4.02 14.87
C SER A 216 -1.33 4.88 13.73
N ARG A 217 -1.25 6.22 13.85
CA ARG A 217 -1.56 7.16 12.75
C ARG A 217 -0.65 6.95 11.55
N ALA A 218 0.65 6.78 11.77
CA ALA A 218 1.61 6.52 10.69
C ALA A 218 1.31 5.18 9.99
N VAL A 219 1.00 4.11 10.74
CA VAL A 219 0.57 2.83 10.18
C VAL A 219 -0.73 2.96 9.38
N CYS A 220 -1.71 3.71 9.90
CA CYS A 220 -2.96 3.96 9.17
C CYS A 220 -2.71 4.68 7.83
N GLN A 221 -1.84 5.69 7.81
CA GLN A 221 -1.48 6.39 6.57
C GLN A 221 -0.70 5.50 5.60
N PHE A 222 0.18 4.62 6.10
CA PHE A 222 0.84 3.61 5.28
C PHE A 222 -0.16 2.66 4.61
N LEU A 223 -1.15 2.17 5.36
CA LEU A 223 -2.20 1.30 4.80
C LEU A 223 -3.10 2.07 3.82
N ARG A 224 -3.45 3.33 4.07
CA ARG A 224 -4.20 4.16 3.11
C ARG A 224 -3.42 4.40 1.82
N PHE A 225 -2.11 4.64 1.93
CA PHE A 225 -1.24 4.77 0.76
C PHE A 225 -1.27 3.49 -0.10
N ASN A 226 -1.13 2.32 0.51
CA ASN A 226 -1.19 1.04 -0.22
C ASN A 226 -2.59 0.73 -0.75
N ALA A 227 -3.65 1.10 -0.03
CA ALA A 227 -5.02 0.95 -0.51
C ALA A 227 -5.34 1.87 -1.71
N ALA A 228 -4.73 3.06 -1.77
CA ALA A 228 -4.95 4.03 -2.84
C ALA A 228 -4.02 3.83 -4.05
N TYR A 229 -2.78 3.44 -3.80
CA TYR A 229 -1.70 3.48 -4.80
C TYR A 229 -0.93 2.16 -4.94
N GLY A 230 -1.16 1.17 -4.08
CA GLY A 230 -0.41 -0.09 -4.07
C GLY A 230 -0.47 -0.82 -5.41
N GLU A 231 0.65 -1.41 -5.79
CA GLU A 231 0.72 -2.27 -6.99
C GLU A 231 0.28 -3.71 -6.68
N ALA A 232 0.27 -4.09 -5.40
CA ALA A 232 -0.25 -5.35 -4.88
C ALA A 232 -0.94 -5.12 -3.52
N ASP A 233 -1.65 -6.15 -3.03
CA ASP A 233 -2.21 -6.23 -1.67
C ASP A 233 -3.08 -5.07 -1.19
N GLU A 234 -3.65 -4.31 -2.12
CA GLU A 234 -4.68 -3.30 -1.86
C GLU A 234 -5.83 -3.87 -1.01
N ALA A 235 -6.28 -5.09 -1.31
CA ALA A 235 -7.36 -5.74 -0.56
C ALA A 235 -6.95 -6.05 0.89
N ALA A 236 -5.70 -6.46 1.13
CA ALA A 236 -5.21 -6.69 2.48
C ALA A 236 -5.10 -5.37 3.25
N ALA A 237 -4.60 -4.30 2.61
CA ALA A 237 -4.54 -2.97 3.21
C ALA A 237 -5.92 -2.43 3.58
N ARG A 238 -6.92 -2.57 2.70
CA ARG A 238 -8.32 -2.20 2.98
C ARG A 238 -8.91 -2.99 4.14
N ARG A 239 -8.72 -4.30 4.16
CA ARG A 239 -9.18 -5.16 5.28
C ARG A 239 -8.54 -4.76 6.60
N ALA A 240 -7.25 -4.45 6.63
CA ALA A 240 -6.57 -3.96 7.83
C ALA A 240 -7.19 -2.64 8.33
N LEU A 241 -7.46 -1.70 7.41
CA LEU A 241 -8.11 -0.43 7.72
C LEU A 241 -9.52 -0.63 8.28
N GLU A 242 -10.35 -1.44 7.63
CA GLU A 242 -11.73 -1.71 8.07
C GLU A 242 -11.79 -2.42 9.43
N ALA A 243 -10.84 -3.32 9.71
CA ALA A 243 -10.89 -4.17 10.90
C ALA A 243 -10.38 -3.48 12.17
N TYR A 244 -9.42 -2.55 12.05
CA TYR A 244 -8.78 -1.91 13.20
C TYR A 244 -8.23 -0.51 12.87
N TRP A 245 -7.37 -0.41 11.84
CA TRP A 245 -6.53 0.78 11.71
C TRP A 245 -7.28 2.06 11.33
N GLY A 246 -8.43 1.95 10.68
CA GLY A 246 -9.22 3.09 10.19
C GLY A 246 -9.63 4.09 11.28
N GLU A 247 -9.71 3.67 12.54
CA GLU A 247 -10.00 4.58 13.67
C GLU A 247 -8.87 5.59 13.96
N PHE A 248 -7.65 5.30 13.51
CA PHE A 248 -6.49 6.18 13.69
C PHE A 248 -6.29 7.12 12.51
N CYS A 249 -7.13 7.03 11.48
CA CYS A 249 -7.02 7.91 10.34
C CYS A 249 -7.77 9.23 10.59
N PRO A 250 -7.09 10.39 10.51
CA PRO A 250 -7.72 11.70 10.56
C PRO A 250 -8.62 11.96 9.35
#